data_AF-A0A9W5Y2Z1-F1
#
_entry.id   AF-A0A9W5Y2Z1-F1
#
_cell.length_a   1.000
_cell.length_b   1.000
_cell.length_c   1.000
_cell.angle_alpha   90.00
_cell.angle_beta   90.00
_cell.angle_gamma   90.00
#
_symmetry.space_group_name_H-M   'P 1'
#
loop_
_entity.id
_entity.type
_entity.pdbx_description
1 polymer ?
#
loop_
_entity_poly.entity_id
_entity_poly.type
_entity_poly.pdbx_seq_one_letter_code
_entity_poly.pdbx_strand_id
1 'polypeptide(L)'
;MNKKRYIAIFVLIMLVILTILGISKANSTSKLSYKNKSYTGENENWRVSLEVRDKQLDIKVTPKILTDKDSKIQCQIKTGPQYSSSGVISYGSTFKSFRATVGLIVDPINYKNEVITITYNDKADSIILNPLKE
;
A
#
# COMPACT_ATOMS: atom_id res chain seq x y z
N MET A 1 -34.73 24.52 -41.49
CA MET A 1 -33.36 24.04 -41.17
C MET A 1 -33.13 22.68 -41.83
N ASN A 2 -32.07 22.56 -42.62
CA ASN A 2 -31.83 21.37 -43.46
C ASN A 2 -31.51 20.12 -42.61
N LYS A 3 -32.30 19.05 -42.76
CA LYS A 3 -32.11 17.74 -42.10
C LYS A 3 -30.66 17.22 -42.19
N LYS A 4 -29.98 17.51 -43.31
CA LYS A 4 -28.56 17.17 -43.53
C LYS A 4 -27.61 17.80 -42.50
N ARG A 5 -27.90 19.02 -42.04
CA ARG A 5 -27.10 19.75 -41.05
C ARG A 5 -27.21 19.12 -39.66
N TYR A 6 -28.39 18.61 -39.30
CA TYR A 6 -28.61 17.89 -38.03
C TYR A 6 -27.87 16.55 -37.97
N ILE A 7 -27.90 15.79 -39.07
CA ILE A 7 -27.18 14.51 -39.15
C ILE A 7 -25.67 14.74 -38.99
N ALA A 8 -25.12 15.77 -39.65
CA ALA A 8 -23.71 16.12 -39.53
C ALA A 8 -23.33 16.50 -38.08
N ILE A 9 -24.16 17.29 -37.39
CA ILE A 9 -23.94 17.66 -35.99
C ILE A 9 -23.99 16.43 -35.07
N PHE A 10 -24.94 15.52 -35.30
CA PHE A 10 -25.08 14.30 -34.51
C PHE A 10 -23.85 13.38 -34.64
N VAL A 11 -23.36 13.17 -35.86
CA VAL A 11 -22.16 12.37 -36.12
C VAL A 11 -20.93 13.00 -35.48
N LEU A 12 -20.81 14.33 -35.54
CA LEU A 12 -19.72 15.07 -34.91
C LEU A 12 -19.70 14.89 -33.38
N ILE A 13 -20.87 14.98 -32.74
CA ILE A 13 -21.01 14.79 -31.28
C ILE A 13 -20.62 13.36 -30.88
N MET A 14 -21.07 12.35 -31.65
CA MET A 14 -20.71 10.95 -31.40
C MET A 14 -19.20 10.70 -31.50
N LEU A 15 -18.53 11.31 -32.48
CA LEU A 15 -17.06 11.25 -32.63
C LEU A 15 -16.32 11.88 -31.45
N VAL A 16 -16.83 12.99 -30.91
CA VAL A 16 -16.25 13.65 -29.73
C VAL A 16 -16.39 12.76 -28.49
N ILE A 17 -17.56 12.13 -28.27
CA ILE A 17 -17.77 11.22 -27.13
C ILE A 17 -16.85 9.99 -27.24
N LEU A 18 -16.74 9.39 -28.43
CA LEU A 18 -15.86 8.23 -28.66
C LEU A 18 -14.38 8.54 -28.42
N THR A 19 -13.91 9.72 -28.82
CA THR A 19 -12.52 10.14 -28.59
C THR A 19 -12.23 10.42 -27.11
N ILE A 20 -13.15 11.05 -26.37
CA ILE A 20 -13.03 11.27 -24.92
C ILE A 20 -12.95 9.94 -24.15
N LEU A 21 -13.82 8.98 -24.50
CA LEU A 21 -13.83 7.64 -23.89
C LEU A 21 -12.57 6.81 -24.23
N GLY A 22 -11.99 7.03 -25.42
CA GLY A 22 -10.73 6.41 -25.82
C GLY A 22 -9.53 6.93 -25.05
N ILE A 23 -9.44 8.25 -24.86
CA ILE A 23 -8.35 8.90 -24.12
C ILE A 23 -8.40 8.56 -22.63
N SER A 24 -9.60 8.46 -22.04
CA SER A 24 -9.74 8.10 -20.62
C SER A 24 -9.24 6.69 -20.29
N LYS A 25 -9.32 5.74 -21.24
CA LYS A 25 -8.75 4.39 -21.09
C LYS A 25 -7.26 4.31 -21.40
N ALA A 26 -6.75 5.15 -22.31
CA ALA A 26 -5.33 5.14 -22.68
C ALA A 26 -4.42 5.74 -21.59
N ASN A 27 -4.92 6.72 -20.82
CA ASN A 27 -4.14 7.39 -19.76
C ASN A 27 -4.09 6.64 -18.41
N SER A 28 -4.81 5.53 -18.24
CA SER A 28 -4.86 4.80 -16.96
C SER A 28 -3.82 3.70 -16.80
N THR A 29 -3.06 3.36 -17.83
CA THR A 29 -1.90 2.46 -17.71
C THR A 29 -0.62 3.26 -17.73
N SER A 30 -0.46 4.08 -16.69
CA SER A 30 0.86 4.41 -16.19
C SER A 30 1.64 3.09 -16.07
N LYS A 31 2.74 2.96 -16.84
CA LYS A 31 3.73 1.89 -16.67
C LYS A 31 4.40 2.14 -15.31
N LEU A 32 3.66 1.78 -14.27
CA LEU A 32 4.02 2.00 -12.89
C LEU A 32 5.11 1.00 -12.53
N SER A 33 6.35 1.48 -12.60
CA SER A 33 7.50 0.75 -12.10
C SER A 33 7.43 0.80 -10.56
N TYR A 34 6.92 -0.28 -9.96
CA TYR A 34 7.11 -0.54 -8.54
C TYR A 34 8.60 -0.87 -8.34
N LYS A 35 9.46 0.15 -8.36
CA LYS A 35 10.85 -0.03 -7.94
C LYS A 35 10.79 -0.58 -6.52
N ASN A 36 11.43 -1.73 -6.28
CA ASN A 36 11.49 -2.33 -4.94
C ASN A 36 11.98 -1.26 -3.96
N LYS A 37 11.09 -0.81 -3.08
CA LYS A 37 11.42 0.16 -2.04
C LYS A 37 11.35 -0.55 -0.71
N SER A 38 12.43 -0.41 0.06
CA SER A 38 12.52 -0.93 1.40
C SER A 38 12.40 0.22 2.40
N TYR A 39 11.63 -0.01 3.44
CA TYR A 39 11.43 0.90 4.55
C TYR A 39 11.73 0.19 5.86
N THR A 40 12.27 0.92 6.82
CA THR A 40 12.54 0.41 8.16
C THR A 40 12.13 1.44 9.20
N GLY A 41 11.70 0.97 10.34
CA GLY A 41 11.44 1.79 11.51
C GLY A 41 11.78 1.01 12.76
N GLU A 42 12.13 1.70 13.82
CA GLU A 42 12.34 1.08 15.11
C GLU A 42 11.95 2.01 16.25
N ASN A 43 11.53 1.43 17.36
CA ASN A 43 11.35 2.10 18.64
C ASN A 43 12.09 1.30 19.73
N GLU A 44 11.74 1.50 21.00
CA GLU A 44 12.36 0.80 22.13
C GLU A 44 12.11 -0.72 22.09
N ASN A 45 10.91 -1.13 21.69
CA ASN A 45 10.45 -2.52 21.81
C ASN A 45 10.55 -3.33 20.51
N TRP A 46 10.55 -2.66 19.36
CA TRP A 46 10.31 -3.28 18.06
C TRP A 46 11.18 -2.70 16.96
N ARG A 47 11.43 -3.53 15.96
CA ARG A 47 11.94 -3.17 14.65
C ARG A 47 10.96 -3.64 13.60
N VAL A 48 10.65 -2.79 12.64
CA VAL A 48 9.79 -3.12 11.49
C VAL A 48 10.59 -2.94 10.22
N SER A 49 10.50 -3.92 9.33
CA SER A 49 10.99 -3.83 7.96
C SER A 49 9.81 -4.05 7.02
N LEU A 50 9.65 -3.16 6.06
CA LEU A 50 8.60 -3.21 5.06
C LEU A 50 9.24 -3.19 3.67
N GLU A 51 8.94 -4.20 2.87
CA GLU A 51 9.47 -4.35 1.52
C GLU A 51 8.31 -4.34 0.52
N VAL A 52 8.37 -3.40 -0.43
CA VAL A 52 7.43 -3.33 -1.54
C VAL A 52 7.92 -4.24 -2.67
N ARG A 53 7.17 -5.30 -2.98
CA ARG A 53 7.47 -6.24 -4.08
C ARG A 53 6.28 -6.33 -5.02
N ASP A 54 6.44 -5.89 -6.26
CA ASP A 54 5.39 -5.88 -7.29
C ASP A 54 4.06 -5.26 -6.82
N LYS A 55 3.10 -6.11 -6.42
CA LYS A 55 1.75 -5.75 -5.91
C LYS A 55 1.52 -6.16 -4.46
N GLN A 56 2.59 -6.45 -3.73
CA GLN A 56 2.54 -6.96 -2.36
C GLN A 56 3.47 -6.15 -1.45
N LEU A 57 3.07 -6.04 -0.19
CA LEU A 57 3.90 -5.54 0.89
C LEU A 57 4.28 -6.71 1.78
N ASP A 58 5.57 -6.94 1.94
CA ASP A 58 6.10 -7.87 2.93
C ASP A 58 6.47 -7.09 4.18
N ILE A 59 5.80 -7.38 5.29
CA ILE A 59 5.97 -6.68 6.56
C ILE A 59 6.59 -7.67 7.53
N LYS A 60 7.76 -7.32 8.07
CA LYS A 60 8.46 -8.08 9.10
C LYS A 60 8.57 -7.24 10.36
N VAL A 61 7.99 -7.73 11.46
CA VAL A 61 8.06 -7.12 12.79
C VAL A 61 8.93 -7.99 13.69
N THR A 62 10.00 -7.42 14.23
CA THR A 62 10.98 -8.12 15.07
C THR A 62 11.01 -7.48 16.46
N PRO A 63 10.71 -8.21 17.54
CA PRO A 63 10.85 -7.71 18.89
C PRO A 63 12.33 -7.52 19.26
N LYS A 64 12.67 -6.43 19.95
CA LYS A 64 14.02 -6.16 20.48
C LYS A 64 14.27 -6.88 21.80
N ILE A 65 13.21 -7.10 22.59
CA ILE A 65 13.23 -7.86 23.84
C ILE A 65 12.54 -9.20 23.61
N LEU A 66 12.96 -10.27 24.29
CA LEU A 66 12.28 -11.56 24.22
C LEU A 66 10.79 -11.39 24.56
N THR A 67 9.93 -11.68 23.59
CA THR A 67 8.46 -11.66 23.74
C THR A 67 7.93 -13.08 23.80
N ASP A 68 6.77 -13.24 24.42
CA ASP A 68 6.20 -14.56 24.68
C ASP A 68 5.68 -15.18 23.38
N LYS A 69 5.94 -16.48 23.16
CA LYS A 69 5.66 -17.18 21.90
C LYS A 69 4.18 -17.23 21.55
N ASP A 70 3.32 -17.19 22.56
CA ASP A 70 1.86 -17.28 22.39
C ASP A 70 1.18 -15.92 22.20
N SER A 71 1.98 -14.84 22.09
CA SER A 71 1.44 -13.49 21.95
C SER A 71 0.87 -13.25 20.56
N LYS A 72 -0.36 -12.75 20.51
CA LYS A 72 -0.97 -12.25 19.27
C LYS A 72 -0.44 -10.86 18.99
N ILE A 73 0.11 -10.65 17.79
CA ILE A 73 0.46 -9.32 17.31
C ILE A 73 -0.49 -8.92 16.19
N GLN A 74 -1.08 -7.75 16.36
CA GLN A 74 -1.80 -7.08 15.28
C GLN A 74 -0.97 -5.92 14.78
N CYS A 75 -0.82 -5.83 13.46
CA CYS A 75 -0.15 -4.73 12.79
C CYS A 75 -1.18 -3.97 11.96
N GLN A 76 -1.25 -2.67 12.17
CA GLN A 76 -2.05 -1.78 11.35
C GLN A 76 -1.13 -0.82 10.61
N ILE A 77 -1.28 -0.80 9.30
CA ILE A 77 -0.66 0.18 8.41
C ILE A 77 -1.75 1.13 7.98
N LYS A 78 -1.66 2.38 8.42
CA LYS A 78 -2.44 3.47 7.84
C LYS A 78 -1.58 4.12 6.76
N THR A 79 -2.16 4.44 5.62
CA THR A 79 -1.43 5.07 4.50
C THR A 79 -2.28 6.20 3.94
N GLY A 80 -2.00 7.43 4.38
CA GLY A 80 -2.88 8.57 4.14
C GLY A 80 -4.27 8.47 4.81
N PRO A 81 -5.17 9.43 4.55
CA PRO A 81 -6.46 9.55 5.25
C PRO A 81 -7.50 8.50 4.83
N GLN A 82 -7.37 7.89 3.64
CA GLN A 82 -8.40 7.03 3.05
C GLN A 82 -8.04 5.53 3.06
N TYR A 83 -6.81 5.16 3.39
CA TYR A 83 -6.34 3.81 3.25
C TYR A 83 -5.79 3.27 4.57
N SER A 84 -6.37 2.17 5.03
CA SER A 84 -5.86 1.40 6.16
C SER A 84 -5.84 -0.07 5.80
N SER A 85 -4.68 -0.70 5.89
CA SER A 85 -4.52 -2.14 5.80
C SER A 85 -4.16 -2.67 7.18
N SER A 86 -4.89 -3.68 7.66
CA SER A 86 -4.65 -4.31 8.96
C SER A 86 -4.41 -5.81 8.76
N GLY A 87 -3.36 -6.33 9.38
CA GLY A 87 -3.05 -7.76 9.35
C GLY A 87 -2.81 -8.28 10.75
N VAL A 88 -3.32 -9.48 11.03
CA VAL A 88 -2.88 -10.26 12.19
C VAL A 88 -1.61 -10.98 11.79
N ILE A 89 -0.54 -10.76 12.55
CA ILE A 89 0.75 -11.38 12.28
C ILE A 89 1.01 -12.46 13.33
N SER A 90 1.32 -13.67 12.87
CA SER A 90 1.58 -14.81 13.75
C SER A 90 3.07 -14.96 14.04
N TYR A 91 3.43 -15.43 15.24
CA TYR A 91 4.81 -15.64 15.65
C TYR A 91 5.46 -16.73 14.78
N GLY A 92 6.47 -16.36 13.98
CA GLY A 92 7.26 -17.34 13.23
C GLY A 92 8.18 -18.08 14.18
N SER A 93 7.87 -19.35 14.46
CA SER A 93 8.65 -20.23 15.36
C SER A 93 10.13 -20.31 14.99
N THR A 94 10.47 -20.16 13.70
CA THR A 94 11.82 -20.22 13.14
C THR A 94 12.53 -18.86 13.05
N PHE A 95 11.84 -17.73 13.08
CA PHE A 95 12.43 -16.42 12.72
C PHE A 95 12.45 -15.38 13.85
N LYS A 96 11.99 -15.71 15.07
CA LYS A 96 11.82 -14.74 16.18
C LYS A 96 11.20 -13.41 15.73
N SER A 97 10.32 -13.48 14.73
CA SER A 97 9.73 -12.33 14.08
C SER A 97 8.37 -12.71 13.51
N PHE A 98 7.56 -11.70 13.33
CA PHE A 98 6.21 -11.77 12.83
C PHE A 98 6.25 -11.31 11.38
N ARG A 99 5.69 -12.09 10.45
CA ARG A 99 5.65 -11.76 9.01
C ARG A 99 4.24 -11.80 8.43
N ALA A 100 3.89 -10.80 7.62
CA ALA A 100 2.65 -10.78 6.87
C ALA A 100 2.88 -10.25 5.45
N THR A 101 2.15 -10.82 4.49
CA THR A 101 2.07 -10.31 3.12
C THR A 101 0.69 -9.74 2.89
N VAL A 102 0.62 -8.44 2.58
CA VAL A 102 -0.65 -7.76 2.30
C VAL A 102 -0.66 -7.24 0.86
N GLY A 103 -1.84 -7.20 0.23
CA GLY A 103 -1.99 -6.63 -1.10
C GLY A 103 -1.71 -5.13 -1.12
N LEU A 104 -1.04 -4.64 -2.16
CA LEU A 104 -0.87 -3.21 -2.39
C LEU A 104 -2.22 -2.57 -2.72
N ILE A 105 -2.45 -1.41 -2.11
CA ILE A 105 -3.54 -0.50 -2.50
C ILE A 105 -3.08 0.16 -3.80
N VAL A 106 -3.98 0.20 -4.78
CA VAL A 106 -3.68 0.49 -6.19
C VAL A 106 -3.26 1.95 -6.38
N ASP A 107 -1.99 2.26 -6.13
CA ASP A 107 -1.24 3.44 -6.59
C ASP A 107 0.19 3.40 -6.01
N PRO A 108 1.18 4.14 -6.55
CA PRO A 108 2.53 4.19 -5.98
C PRO A 108 2.52 4.91 -4.63
N ILE A 109 2.24 4.18 -3.55
CA ILE A 109 2.25 4.76 -2.22
C ILE A 109 3.69 4.84 -1.71
N ASN A 110 4.12 6.03 -1.30
CA ASN A 110 5.39 6.24 -0.64
C ASN A 110 5.20 6.07 0.87
N TYR A 111 5.77 5.02 1.45
CA TYR A 111 5.65 4.72 2.88
C TYR A 111 6.63 5.53 3.77
N LYS A 112 7.26 6.58 3.23
CA LYS A 112 8.15 7.45 4.00
C LYS A 112 7.31 8.20 5.05
N ASN A 113 7.77 8.16 6.29
CA ASN A 113 7.13 8.76 7.47
C ASN A 113 5.76 8.15 7.83
N GLU A 114 5.37 7.03 7.21
CA GLU A 114 4.14 6.35 7.60
C GLU A 114 4.28 5.72 8.97
N VAL A 115 3.18 5.69 9.73
CA VAL A 115 3.15 5.14 11.08
C VAL A 115 2.56 3.74 11.04
N ILE A 116 3.34 2.78 11.50
CA ILE A 116 2.87 1.43 11.79
C ILE A 116 2.53 1.34 13.26
N THR A 117 1.30 0.90 13.55
CA THR A 117 0.88 0.58 14.91
C THR A 117 0.97 -0.92 15.13
N ILE A 118 1.75 -1.33 16.14
CA ILE A 118 1.87 -2.70 16.62
C ILE A 118 1.08 -2.80 17.90
N THR A 119 0.10 -3.71 17.94
CA THR A 119 -0.61 -4.05 19.18
C THR A 119 -0.13 -5.40 19.67
N TYR A 120 0.41 -5.45 20.89
CA TYR A 120 0.91 -6.64 21.58
C TYR A 120 0.37 -6.65 23.01
N ASN A 121 -0.31 -7.73 23.43
CA ASN A 121 -0.93 -7.86 24.76
C ASN A 121 -1.71 -6.59 25.19
N ASP A 122 -2.59 -6.12 24.30
CA ASP A 122 -3.43 -4.92 24.47
C ASP A 122 -2.68 -3.58 24.62
N LYS A 123 -1.36 -3.58 24.41
CA LYS A 123 -0.54 -2.37 24.33
C LYS A 123 -0.24 -2.02 22.89
N ALA A 124 -0.46 -0.77 22.52
CA ALA A 124 -0.17 -0.25 21.19
C ALA A 124 1.14 0.55 21.20
N ASP A 125 2.04 0.18 20.31
CA ASP A 125 3.29 0.89 20.02
C ASP A 125 3.23 1.45 18.60
N SER A 126 3.79 2.65 18.41
CA SER A 126 3.84 3.30 17.09
C SER A 126 5.28 3.41 16.59
N ILE A 127 5.47 3.17 15.30
CA ILE A 127 6.78 3.17 14.64
C ILE A 127 6.69 3.95 13.34
N ILE A 128 7.58 4.93 13.19
CA ILE A 128 7.69 5.74 11.98
C ILE A 128 8.62 5.03 10.99
N LEU A 129 8.13 4.80 9.78
CA LEU A 129 8.90 4.21 8.70
C LEU A 129 9.80 5.25 8.03
N ASN A 130 11.02 4.85 7.76
CA ASN A 130 12.02 5.61 7.02
C ASN A 130 12.51 4.79 5.82
N PRO A 131 12.81 5.39 4.67
CA PRO A 131 13.43 4.68 3.56
C PRO A 131 14.76 4.05 4.01
N LEU A 132 15.01 2.79 3.64
CA LEU A 132 16.38 2.28 3.67
C LEU A 132 17.18 3.10 2.67
N LYS A 133 18.26 3.77 3.12
CA LYS A 133 19.21 4.39 2.19
C LYS A 133 19.81 3.27 1.33
N GLU A 134 19.70 3.41 0.01
CA GLU A 134 20.51 2.67 -0.97
C GLU A 134 21.99 3.07 -0.82
#